data_AF-A0AAD0Q021-F1
#
_entry.id   AF-A0AAD0Q021-F1
#
_cell.length_a   1.000
_cell.length_b   1.000
_cell.length_c   1.000
_cell.angle_alpha   90.00
_cell.angle_beta   90.00
_cell.angle_gamma   90.00
#
_symmetry.space_group_name_H-M   'P 1'
#
loop_
_entity.id
_entity.type
_entity.pdbx_description
1 polymer ?
#
loop_
_entity_poly.entity_id
_entity_poly.type
_entity_poly.pdbx_seq_one_letter_code
_entity_poly.pdbx_strand_id
1 'polypeptide(L)' 'MKWFEIILIDGNRGLINLNNVIDIWKDYDAEYATLSQVNGDDIEIPASEYDRIKRALELKGYVLGGL' A
#
# COMPACT_ATOMS: atom_id res chain seq x y z
N MET A 1 -9.72 -11.18 9.33
CA MET A 1 -9.07 -11.25 8.01
C MET A 1 -8.61 -9.85 7.62
N LYS A 2 -7.37 -9.67 7.18
CA LYS A 2 -6.81 -8.34 6.80
C LYS A 2 -6.39 -8.29 5.32
N TRP A 3 -7.15 -8.97 4.46
CA TRP A 3 -7.02 -8.83 3.01
C TRP A 3 -7.70 -7.55 2.57
N PHE A 4 -7.05 -6.77 1.71
CA PHE A 4 -7.53 -5.49 1.22
C PHE A 4 -7.52 -5.49 -0.30
N GLU A 5 -8.63 -5.05 -0.90
CA GLU A 5 -8.76 -4.94 -2.34
C GLU A 5 -8.09 -3.66 -2.84
N ILE A 6 -7.22 -3.82 -3.83
CA ILE A 6 -6.49 -2.73 -4.48
C ILE A 6 -6.71 -2.76 -5.99
N ILE A 7 -6.46 -1.64 -6.63
CA ILE A 7 -6.32 -1.55 -8.09
C ILE A 7 -4.82 -1.62 -8.42
N LEU A 8 -4.45 -2.43 -9.41
CA LEU A 8 -3.09 -2.55 -9.93
C LEU A 8 -2.85 -1.57 -11.07
N ILE A 9 -1.59 -1.38 -11.46
CA ILE A 9 -1.19 -0.44 -12.53
C ILE A 9 -1.86 -0.71 -13.89
N ASP A 10 -2.27 -1.95 -14.14
CA ASP A 10 -2.96 -2.40 -15.36
C ASP A 10 -4.49 -2.23 -15.28
N GLY A 11 -5.00 -1.68 -14.17
CA GLY A 11 -6.43 -1.49 -13.92
C GLY A 11 -7.14 -2.73 -13.38
N ASN A 12 -6.46 -3.87 -13.22
CA ASN A 12 -7.04 -5.06 -12.61
C ASN A 12 -7.17 -4.91 -11.10
N ARG A 13 -8.09 -5.66 -10.51
CA ARG A 13 -8.24 -5.76 -9.06
C ARG A 13 -7.30 -6.82 -8.51
N GLY A 14 -6.59 -6.45 -7.46
CA GLY A 14 -5.73 -7.34 -6.67
C GLY A 14 -6.20 -7.43 -5.23
N LEU A 15 -5.70 -8.44 -4.53
CA LEU A 15 -5.85 -8.56 -3.08
C LEU A 15 -4.46 -8.55 -2.44
N ILE A 16 -4.26 -7.64 -1.50
CA ILE A 16 -3.03 -7.62 -0.68
C ILE A 16 -3.35 -8.04 0.74
N ASN A 17 -2.43 -8.75 1.36
CA ASN A 17 -2.50 -9.01 2.78
C ASN A 17 -1.85 -7.85 3.51
N LEU A 18 -2.63 -7.02 4.22
CA LEU A 18 -2.08 -5.88 4.96
C LEU A 18 -1.09 -6.31 6.06
N ASN A 19 -1.07 -7.58 6.49
CA ASN A 19 -0.02 -8.10 7.38
C ASN A 19 1.36 -8.18 6.74
N ASN A 20 1.41 -8.25 5.41
CA ASN A 20 2.65 -8.34 4.67
C ASN A 20 3.17 -6.96 4.27
N VAL A 21 2.44 -5.88 4.55
CA VAL A 21 2.85 -4.52 4.19
C VAL A 21 3.69 -3.92 5.32
N ILE A 22 4.89 -3.45 4.98
CA ILE A 22 5.78 -2.70 5.88
C ILE A 22 5.42 -1.21 5.80
N ASP A 23 5.46 -0.67 4.59
CA ASP A 23 5.29 0.76 4.35
C ASP A 23 4.60 1.02 3.01
N ILE A 24 4.04 2.22 2.87
CA ILE A 24 3.55 2.75 1.62
C ILE A 24 3.97 4.21 1.47
N TRP A 25 4.58 4.54 0.35
CA TRP A 25 5.05 5.89 0.06
C TRP A 25 4.80 6.27 -1.39
N LYS A 26 4.75 7.57 -1.65
CA LYS A 26 4.66 8.15 -2.99
C LYS A 26 5.28 9.54 -2.99
N ASP A 27 5.85 9.96 -4.10
CA ASP A 27 6.25 11.35 -4.27
C ASP A 27 5.02 12.26 -4.44
N TYR A 28 5.24 13.57 -4.32
CA TYR A 28 4.17 14.57 -4.35
C TYR A 28 3.34 14.49 -5.66
N ASP A 29 4.02 14.41 -6.80
CA ASP A 29 3.42 14.38 -8.15
C ASP A 29 3.53 13.01 -8.85
N ALA A 30 3.83 11.93 -8.11
CA ALA A 30 3.96 10.61 -8.72
C ALA A 30 2.60 10.04 -9.17
N GLU A 31 2.59 9.39 -10.34
CA GLU A 31 1.43 8.63 -10.86
C GLU A 31 1.20 7.32 -10.10
N TYR A 32 2.24 6.81 -9.44
CA TYR A 32 2.24 5.54 -8.73
C TYR A 32 2.68 5.72 -7.27
N ALA A 33 2.23 4.81 -6.41
CA ALA A 33 2.73 4.63 -5.05
C ALA A 33 3.44 3.29 -4.95
N THR A 34 4.44 3.21 -4.08
CA THR A 34 5.21 2.00 -3.81
C THR A 34 4.76 1.42 -2.48
N LEU A 35 4.41 0.14 -2.49
CA LEU A 35 4.04 -0.64 -1.32
C LEU A 35 5.12 -1.69 -1.05
N SER A 36 5.83 -1.52 0.06
CA SER A 36 6.93 -2.41 0.45
C SER A 36 6.44 -3.54 1.33
N GLN A 37 6.90 -4.76 1.05
CA GLN A 37 6.45 -5.96 1.75
C GLN A 37 7.52 -6.62 2.63
N VAL A 38 7.04 -7.40 3.60
CA VAL A 38 7.87 -8.17 4.55
C VAL A 38 8.81 -9.18 3.89
N ASN A 39 8.50 -9.62 2.67
CA ASN A 39 9.35 -10.55 1.91
C ASN A 39 10.43 -9.82 1.07
N GLY A 40 10.50 -8.49 1.14
CA GLY A 40 11.44 -7.68 0.37
C GLY A 40 10.96 -7.29 -1.03
N ASP A 41 9.73 -7.68 -1.40
CA ASP A 41 9.13 -7.27 -2.67
C ASP A 41 8.48 -5.88 -2.53
N ASP A 42 8.61 -5.09 -3.59
CA ASP A 42 7.88 -3.84 -3.77
C ASP A 42 6.80 -4.02 -4.83
N ILE A 43 5.61 -3.50 -4.57
CA ILE A 43 4.51 -3.45 -5.53
C ILE A 43 4.21 -2.00 -5.87
N GLU A 44 4.20 -1.69 -7.16
CA GLU A 44 3.67 -0.42 -7.66
C GLU A 44 2.15 -0.52 -7.83
N ILE A 45 1.46 0.52 -7.37
CA ILE A 45 0.02 0.69 -7.49
C ILE A 45 -0.29 2.12 -7.95
N PRO A 46 -1.47 2.41 -8.49
CA PRO A 46 -1.88 3.77 -8.79
C PRO A 46 -1.81 4.66 -7.54
N ALA A 47 -1.32 5.91 -7.69
CA ALA A 47 -1.22 6.85 -6.58
C ALA A 47 -2.58 7.16 -5.91
N SER A 48 -3.69 6.95 -6.63
CA SER A 48 -5.05 7.07 -6.10
C SER A 48 -5.38 6.03 -5.01
N GLU A 49 -4.67 4.90 -4.97
CA GLU A 49 -4.86 3.86 -3.95
C GLU A 49 -4.10 4.17 -2.65
N TYR A 50 -3.16 5.13 -2.68
CA TYR A 50 -2.30 5.47 -1.55
C TYR A 50 -3.07 5.78 -0.27
N ASP A 51 -3.99 6.75 -0.31
CA ASP A 51 -4.71 7.21 0.88
C ASP A 51 -5.60 6.10 1.46
N ARG A 52 -6.18 5.26 0.59
CA ARG A 52 -7.03 4.13 0.98
C ARG A 52 -6.22 3.10 1.77
N ILE A 53 -5.03 2.75 1.28
CA ILE A 53 -4.17 1.75 1.92
C ILE A 53 -3.52 2.34 3.18
N LYS A 54 -3.01 3.57 3.12
CA LYS A 54 -2.43 4.25 4.28
C LYS A 54 -3.42 4.28 5.45
N ARG A 55 -4.66 4.67 5.21
CA ARG A 55 -5.73 4.64 6.23
C ARG A 55 -6.01 3.23 6.74
N ALA A 56 -6.01 2.22 5.87
CA ALA A 56 -6.21 0.84 6.28
C ALA A 56 -5.07 0.33 7.19
N LEU A 57 -3.83 0.76 6.94
CA LEU A 57 -2.66 0.46 7.77
C LEU A 57 -2.72 1.20 9.11
N GLU A 58 -3.08 2.48 9.11
CA GLU A 58 -3.27 3.26 10.34
C GLU A 58 -4.33 2.64 11.27
N LEU A 59 -5.49 2.24 10.71
CA LEU A 59 -6.56 1.56 11.46
C LEU A 59 -6.12 0.19 12.02
N LYS A 60 -5.15 -0.45 11.38
CA LYS A 60 -4.53 -1.69 11.86
C LYS A 60 -3.62 -1.46 13.08
N GLY A 61 -3.31 -0.20 13.40
CA GLY A 61 -2.32 0.16 14.40
C GLY A 61 -0.88 0.15 13.86
N TYR A 62 -0.69 0.17 12.54
CA TYR A 62 0.63 0.43 11.97
C TYR A 62 0.88 1.93 12.00
N VAL A 63 1.83 2.36 12.82
CA VAL A 63 2.36 3.71 12.77
C VAL A 63 3.34 3.74 11.60
N LEU A 64 2.88 4.24 10.46
CA LEU A 64 3.74 4.49 9.31
C LEU A 64 4.59 5.74 9.63
N GLY A 65 5.89 5.52 9.83
CA GLY A 65 6.87 6.58 10.12
C GLY A 65 7.05 6.86 11.61
N GLY A 66 8.19 6.42 12.13
CA GLY A 66 8.67 6.74 13.47
C GLY A 66 10.19 6.58 13.57
N LEU A 67 10.93 7.38 12.80
CA LEU A 67 12.30 7.80 13.10
C LEU A 67 12.40 9.31 12.89
#